data_AF-D4YPH0-F1
#
_entry.id   AF-D4YPH0-F1
#
_cell.length_a   1.000
_cell.length_b   1.000
_cell.length_c   1.000
_cell.angle_alpha   90.00
_cell.angle_beta   90.00
_cell.angle_gamma   90.00
#
_symmetry.space_group_name_H-M   'P 1'
#
loop_
_entity.id
_entity.type
_entity.pdbx_description
1 polymer ?
#
loop_
_entity_poly.entity_id
_entity_poly.type
_entity_poly.pdbx_seq_one_letter_code
_entity_poly.pdbx_strand_id
1 'polypeptide(L)'
;MATSFSVYTDGPVTELGEFLCSRRDRITPEATGINSYGRRRVPGLRREELAHPVGVTVTYVTRLEQGQSQDASDVIIGALARALQLDSDERAHLYALVHPAPKEHIRQRTPAIAKAGAERLLHAMGTCRPRSWGA
;
A
#
# COMPACT_ATOMS: atom_id res chain seq x y z
N MET A 1 11.58 25.26 19.59
CA MET A 1 11.86 25.09 18.15
C MET A 1 12.58 23.77 17.96
N ALA A 2 11.86 22.74 17.54
CA ALA A 2 12.41 21.48 17.05
C ALA A 2 11.38 20.91 16.06
N THR A 3 11.39 21.45 14.83
CA THR A 3 10.59 20.88 13.75
C THR A 3 11.30 19.60 13.35
N SER A 4 10.78 18.45 13.79
CA SER A 4 11.32 17.13 13.46
C SER A 4 11.50 17.01 11.96
N PHE A 5 12.76 16.91 11.54
CA PHE A 5 13.17 16.58 10.19
C PHE A 5 13.04 15.07 10.06
N SER A 6 11.92 14.59 9.52
CA SER A 6 11.72 13.17 9.22
C SER A 6 12.70 12.78 8.10
N VAL A 7 13.72 12.03 8.49
CA VAL A 7 14.81 11.55 7.62
C VAL A 7 14.30 10.35 6.81
N TYR A 8 14.19 10.58 5.50
CA TYR A 8 14.39 9.64 4.39
C TYR A 8 13.74 8.24 4.48
N THR A 9 12.55 8.10 3.88
CA THR A 9 12.10 6.82 3.31
C THR A 9 12.27 6.89 1.79
N ASP A 10 13.43 6.45 1.30
CA ASP A 10 13.54 5.97 -0.08
C ASP A 10 13.09 4.51 -0.04
N GLY A 11 11.78 4.33 0.07
CA GLY A 11 11.12 3.04 -0.05
C GLY A 11 10.68 2.82 -1.50
N PRO A 12 10.50 1.56 -1.94
CA PRO A 12 9.84 1.29 -3.20
C PRO A 12 8.51 2.05 -3.24
N VAL A 13 8.22 2.68 -4.38
CA VAL A 13 6.98 3.43 -4.59
C VAL A 13 5.81 2.57 -4.12
N THR A 14 4.98 3.11 -3.23
CA THR A 14 3.85 2.36 -2.70
C THR A 14 2.81 2.14 -3.79
N GLU A 15 1.98 1.10 -3.67
CA GLU A 15 0.86 0.88 -4.61
C GLU A 15 -0.02 2.16 -4.76
N LEU A 16 -0.18 2.92 -3.68
CA LEU A 16 -0.81 4.24 -3.70
C LEU A 16 -0.06 5.25 -4.58
N GLY A 17 1.27 5.35 -4.42
CA GLY A 17 2.10 6.26 -5.18
C GLY A 17 2.10 5.94 -6.67
N GLU A 18 2.22 4.66 -7.02
CA GLU A 18 2.14 4.17 -8.41
C GLU A 18 0.77 4.46 -9.02
N PHE A 19 -0.30 4.19 -8.27
CA PHE A 19 -1.66 4.48 -8.70
C PHE A 19 -1.85 5.97 -8.99
N LEU A 20 -1.46 6.86 -8.08
CA LEU A 20 -1.57 8.31 -8.27
C LEU A 20 -0.77 8.79 -9.48
N CYS A 21 0.46 8.29 -9.66
CA CYS A 21 1.30 8.63 -10.80
C CYS A 21 0.64 8.22 -12.13
N SER A 22 0.15 6.98 -12.22
CA SER A 22 -0.50 6.44 -13.42
C SER A 22 -1.76 7.23 -13.81
N ARG A 23 -2.58 7.62 -12.83
CA ARG A 23 -3.81 8.40 -13.07
C ARG A 23 -3.49 9.82 -13.50
N ARG A 24 -2.48 10.45 -12.90
CA ARG A 24 -2.01 11.78 -13.29
C ARG A 24 -1.49 11.81 -14.73
N ASP A 25 -0.74 10.81 -15.14
CA ASP A 25 -0.16 10.74 -16.49
C ASP A 25 -1.21 10.44 -17.57
N ARG A 26 -2.37 9.86 -17.22
CA ARG A 26 -3.52 9.64 -18.13
C ARG A 26 -4.29 10.92 -18.44
N ILE A 27 -4.31 11.89 -17.51
CA ILE A 27 -5.20 13.06 -17.59
C ILE A 27 -4.50 14.20 -18.28
N THR A 28 -5.19 14.79 -19.26
CA THR A 28 -4.73 16.01 -19.90
C THR A 28 -5.10 17.23 -19.05
N PRO A 29 -4.27 18.28 -19.03
CA PRO A 29 -4.58 19.51 -18.31
C PRO A 29 -5.92 20.12 -18.75
N GLU A 30 -6.25 20.03 -20.05
CA GLU A 30 -7.50 20.54 -20.61
C GLU A 30 -8.72 19.80 -20.04
N ALA A 31 -8.60 18.49 -19.78
CA ALA A 31 -9.68 17.73 -19.16
C ALA A 31 -10.01 18.25 -17.75
N THR A 32 -9.02 18.78 -17.03
CA THR A 32 -9.22 19.39 -15.69
C THR A 32 -9.70 20.84 -15.72
N GLY A 33 -9.98 21.39 -16.92
CA GLY A 33 -10.37 22.79 -17.09
C GLY A 33 -9.20 23.78 -16.95
N ILE A 34 -7.96 23.28 -16.91
CA ILE A 34 -6.75 24.10 -16.82
C ILE A 34 -6.29 24.41 -18.24
N ASN A 35 -6.34 25.68 -18.63
CA ASN A 35 -5.82 26.07 -19.92
C ASN A 35 -4.28 26.02 -19.90
N SER A 36 -3.73 25.23 -20.80
CA SER A 36 -2.31 24.95 -20.87
C SER A 36 -1.58 26.08 -21.61
N TYR A 37 -0.82 26.92 -20.88
CA TYR A 37 -0.04 28.00 -21.47
C TYR A 37 1.45 27.64 -21.56
N GLY A 38 1.99 27.54 -22.79
CA GLY A 38 3.44 27.47 -23.07
C GLY A 38 4.01 26.09 -23.47
N ARG A 39 5.34 26.02 -23.65
CA ARG A 39 6.07 24.82 -24.11
C ARG A 39 6.14 23.78 -22.99
N ARG A 40 5.34 22.70 -23.06
CA ARG A 40 5.32 21.64 -22.03
C ARG A 40 6.46 20.63 -22.23
N ARG A 41 7.01 20.18 -21.09
CA ARG A 41 7.97 19.06 -21.03
C ARG A 41 7.31 17.71 -20.72
N VAL A 42 6.12 17.73 -20.09
CA VAL A 42 5.40 16.53 -19.66
C VAL A 42 4.04 16.51 -20.36
N PRO A 43 3.63 15.39 -20.99
CA PRO A 43 2.36 15.30 -21.72
C PRO A 43 1.13 15.22 -20.80
N GLY A 44 1.28 14.71 -19.57
CA GLY A 44 0.19 14.58 -18.59
C GLY A 44 0.04 15.78 -17.65
N LEU A 45 -0.93 15.66 -16.73
CA LEU A 45 -1.21 16.65 -15.69
C LEU A 45 0.01 16.86 -14.80
N ARG A 46 0.39 18.10 -14.54
CA ARG A 46 1.54 18.39 -13.69
C ARG A 46 1.16 18.33 -12.21
N ARG A 47 2.15 18.17 -11.33
CA ARG A 47 1.91 18.08 -9.88
C ARG A 47 1.35 19.39 -9.33
N GLU A 48 1.78 20.53 -9.86
CA GLU A 48 1.24 21.84 -9.52
C GLU A 48 -0.23 22.01 -9.92
N GLU A 49 -0.61 21.46 -11.06
CA GLU A 49 -1.97 21.48 -11.60
C GLU A 49 -2.91 20.56 -10.81
N LEU A 50 -2.37 19.47 -10.26
CA LEU A 50 -3.10 18.59 -9.34
C LEU A 50 -3.21 19.20 -7.93
N ALA A 51 -2.12 19.78 -7.42
CA ALA A 51 -2.05 20.27 -6.05
C ALA A 51 -2.97 21.48 -5.80
N HIS A 52 -3.09 22.38 -6.78
CA HIS A 52 -3.88 23.60 -6.68
C HIS A 52 -5.38 23.36 -6.37
N PRO A 53 -6.14 22.58 -7.17
CA PRO A 53 -7.56 22.31 -6.88
C PRO A 53 -7.78 21.46 -5.62
N VAL A 54 -6.77 20.68 -5.21
CA VAL A 54 -6.81 19.86 -4.00
C VAL A 54 -6.52 20.68 -2.74
N GLY A 55 -5.89 21.85 -2.87
CA GLY A 55 -5.54 22.71 -1.74
C GLY A 55 -4.32 22.21 -0.94
N VAL A 56 -3.42 21.48 -1.58
CA VAL A 56 -2.20 20.94 -0.96
C VAL A 56 -0.94 21.50 -1.63
N THR A 57 0.22 21.29 -1.03
CA THR A 57 1.48 21.68 -1.64
C THR A 57 1.92 20.66 -2.70
N VAL A 58 2.67 21.11 -3.70
CA VAL A 58 3.28 20.22 -4.71
C VAL A 58 4.16 19.17 -4.03
N THR A 59 4.90 19.57 -3.00
CA THR A 59 5.75 18.67 -2.21
C THR A 59 4.94 17.57 -1.54
N TYR A 60 3.71 17.85 -1.09
CA TYR A 60 2.83 16.83 -0.51
C TYR A 60 2.40 15.79 -1.55
N VAL A 61 2.00 16.23 -2.76
CA VAL A 61 1.71 15.32 -3.88
C VAL A 61 2.93 14.50 -4.26
N THR A 62 4.12 15.10 -4.33
CA THR A 62 5.36 14.37 -4.61
C THR A 62 5.65 13.30 -3.55
N ARG A 63 5.47 13.61 -2.26
CA ARG A 63 5.68 12.63 -1.18
C ARG A 63 4.66 11.50 -1.23
N LEU A 64 3.41 11.79 -1.55
CA LEU A 64 2.38 10.77 -1.77
C LEU A 64 2.76 9.84 -2.93
N GLU A 65 3.12 10.43 -4.08
CA GLU A 65 3.56 9.66 -5.26
C GLU A 65 4.83 8.85 -5.00
N GLN A 66 5.71 9.28 -4.09
CA GLN A 66 6.91 8.56 -3.69
C GLN A 66 6.68 7.57 -2.54
N GLY A 67 5.45 7.45 -2.03
CA GLY A 67 5.13 6.56 -0.90
C GLY A 67 5.67 7.01 0.46
N GLN A 68 6.16 8.25 0.56
CA GLN A 68 6.72 8.85 1.78
C GLN A 68 5.66 9.46 2.71
N SER A 69 4.40 9.48 2.29
CA SER A 69 3.26 9.93 3.10
C SER A 69 2.11 8.96 2.88
N GLN A 70 1.81 8.12 3.88
CA GLN A 70 0.73 7.12 3.77
C GLN A 70 -0.53 7.56 4.53
N ASP A 71 -0.40 8.45 5.52
CA ASP A 71 -1.50 8.97 6.33
C ASP A 71 -2.16 10.21 5.69
N ALA A 72 -2.69 10.06 4.48
CA ALA A 72 -3.47 11.11 3.85
C ALA A 72 -4.91 11.15 4.41
N SER A 73 -5.39 12.36 4.73
CA SER A 73 -6.77 12.55 5.19
C SER A 73 -7.78 12.18 4.10
N ASP A 74 -8.91 11.58 4.47
CA ASP A 74 -10.03 11.27 3.58
C ASP A 74 -10.52 12.48 2.78
N VAL A 75 -10.42 13.67 3.36
CA VAL A 75 -10.76 14.93 2.68
C VAL A 75 -9.83 15.16 1.49
N ILE A 76 -8.53 14.94 1.69
CA ILE A 76 -7.51 15.09 0.63
C ILE A 76 -7.67 13.98 -0.40
N ILE A 77 -7.90 12.73 0.03
CA ILE A 77 -8.15 11.60 -0.88
C ILE A 77 -9.38 11.86 -1.76
N GLY A 78 -10.48 12.35 -1.17
CA GLY A 78 -11.69 12.71 -1.92
C GLY A 78 -11.48 13.90 -2.85
N ALA A 79 -10.60 14.84 -2.51
CA ALA A 79 -10.21 15.93 -3.40
C ALA A 79 -9.33 15.44 -4.55
N LEU A 80 -8.34 14.57 -4.29
CA LEU A 80 -7.50 13.93 -5.30
C LEU A 80 -8.34 13.11 -6.29
N ALA A 81 -9.29 12.32 -5.79
CA ALA A 81 -10.21 11.55 -6.62
C ALA A 81 -11.02 12.43 -7.58
N ARG A 82 -11.45 13.62 -7.13
CA ARG A 82 -12.18 14.58 -7.98
C ARG A 82 -11.26 15.24 -9.00
N ALA A 83 -10.07 15.70 -8.57
CA ALA A 83 -9.10 16.35 -9.44
C ALA A 83 -8.58 15.39 -10.53
N LEU A 84 -8.42 14.11 -10.20
CA LEU A 84 -8.05 13.05 -11.12
C LEU A 84 -9.23 12.42 -11.86
N GLN A 85 -10.45 12.99 -11.73
CA GLN A 85 -11.66 12.52 -12.44
C GLN A 85 -11.85 11.00 -12.38
N LEU A 86 -11.57 10.41 -11.22
CA LEU A 86 -11.65 8.97 -11.04
C LEU A 86 -13.10 8.49 -11.13
N ASP A 87 -13.31 7.39 -11.84
CA ASP A 87 -14.60 6.71 -11.85
C ASP A 87 -14.90 6.01 -10.50
N SER A 88 -16.07 5.40 -10.37
CA SER A 88 -16.49 4.75 -9.11
C SER A 88 -15.54 3.65 -8.65
N ASP A 89 -15.01 2.86 -9.58
CA ASP A 89 -14.16 1.70 -9.28
C ASP A 89 -12.75 2.17 -8.92
N GLU A 90 -12.22 3.13 -9.67
CA GLU A 90 -10.94 3.79 -9.40
C GLU A 90 -10.95 4.50 -8.04
N ARG A 91 -12.07 5.13 -7.68
CA ARG A 91 -12.27 5.75 -6.36
C ARG A 91 -12.26 4.70 -5.26
N ALA A 92 -13.02 3.62 -5.42
CA ALA A 92 -13.06 2.54 -4.43
C ALA A 92 -11.66 1.94 -4.22
N HIS A 93 -10.92 1.74 -5.31
CA HIS A 93 -9.54 1.25 -5.25
C HIS A 93 -8.62 2.25 -4.53
N LEU A 94 -8.69 3.54 -4.83
CA LEU A 94 -7.91 4.56 -4.13
C LEU A 94 -8.14 4.53 -2.61
N TYR A 95 -9.40 4.44 -2.16
CA TYR A 95 -9.72 4.35 -0.74
C TYR A 95 -9.20 3.05 -0.11
N ALA A 96 -9.24 1.93 -0.83
CA ALA A 96 -8.67 0.66 -0.35
C ALA A 96 -7.14 0.70 -0.20
N LEU A 97 -6.45 1.46 -1.06
CA LEU A 97 -4.99 1.67 -0.96
C LEU A 97 -4.59 2.53 0.25
N VAL A 98 -5.44 3.50 0.63
CA VAL A 98 -5.20 4.39 1.77
C VAL A 98 -5.58 3.73 3.09
N HIS A 99 -6.67 2.96 3.09
CA HIS A 99 -7.16 2.21 4.25
C HIS A 99 -7.09 0.71 3.96
N PRO A 100 -5.87 0.14 3.88
CA PRO A 100 -5.76 -1.30 3.71
C PRO A 100 -6.46 -1.96 4.91
N ALA A 101 -7.49 -2.76 4.62
CA ALA A 101 -8.09 -3.60 5.64
C ALA A 101 -6.97 -4.34 6.36
N PRO A 102 -7.01 -4.49 7.70
CA PRO A 102 -6.05 -5.31 8.41
C PRO A 102 -5.98 -6.63 7.66
N LYS A 103 -4.83 -6.93 7.05
CA LYS A 103 -4.63 -8.24 6.45
C LYS A 103 -4.85 -9.18 7.61
N GLU A 104 -5.97 -9.91 7.61
CA GLU A 104 -6.15 -11.00 8.53
C GLU A 104 -4.94 -11.88 8.24
N HIS A 105 -3.97 -11.83 9.14
CA HIS A 105 -2.89 -12.78 9.12
C HIS A 105 -3.62 -14.09 9.35
N ILE A 106 -4.06 -14.73 8.26
CA ILE A 106 -4.29 -16.15 8.23
C ILE A 106 -2.98 -16.65 8.77
N ARG A 107 -2.97 -17.00 10.07
CA ARG A 107 -1.88 -17.68 10.71
C ARG A 107 -1.74 -18.90 9.83
N GLN A 108 -0.81 -18.85 8.88
CA GLN A 108 -0.37 -20.03 8.19
C GLN A 108 0.00 -20.93 9.35
N ARG A 109 -0.84 -21.93 9.63
CA ARG A 109 -0.52 -22.99 10.56
C ARG A 109 0.71 -23.58 9.90
N THR A 110 1.88 -23.12 10.31
CA THR A 110 3.13 -23.76 9.95
C THR A 110 2.89 -25.21 10.34
N PRO A 111 2.80 -26.16 9.39
CA PRO A 111 2.78 -27.55 9.79
C PRO A 111 4.05 -27.71 10.61
N ALA A 112 3.89 -28.09 11.88
CA ALA A 112 5.03 -28.30 12.75
C ALA A 112 5.84 -29.43 12.11
N ILE A 113 6.88 -29.06 11.36
CA ILE A 113 7.90 -30.01 10.93
C ILE A 113 8.53 -30.46 12.24
N ALA A 114 8.16 -31.67 12.66
CA ALA A 114 8.71 -32.29 13.86
C ALA A 114 10.24 -32.28 13.70
N LYS A 115 10.94 -31.57 14.57
CA LYS A 115 12.41 -31.65 14.60
C LYS A 115 12.77 -33.10 14.90
N ALA A 116 13.84 -33.59 14.25
CA ALA A 116 14.39 -34.95 14.32
C ALA A 116 14.65 -35.54 15.74
N GLY A 117 14.43 -34.76 16.81
CA GLY A 117 14.43 -35.25 18.19
C GLY A 117 13.12 -35.97 18.59
N ALA A 118 11.98 -35.62 18.00
CA ALA A 118 10.69 -36.26 18.33
C ALA A 118 10.61 -37.71 17.82
N GLU A 119 11.21 -38.00 16.66
CA GLU A 119 11.32 -39.36 16.12
C GLU A 119 12.16 -40.27 17.01
N ARG A 120 13.23 -39.74 17.65
CA ARG A 120 14.07 -40.53 18.57
C ARG A 120 13.33 -40.95 19.83
N LEU A 121 12.40 -40.13 20.32
CA LEU A 121 11.57 -40.48 21.48
C LEU A 121 10.50 -41.52 21.14
N LEU A 122 9.94 -41.47 19.92
CA LEU A 122 8.99 -42.49 19.45
C LEU A 122 9.66 -43.84 19.21
N HIS A 123 10.89 -43.85 18.70
CA HIS A 123 11.68 -45.09 18.58
C HIS A 123 12.19 -45.63 19.93
N ALA A 124 12.39 -44.78 20.93
CA ALA A 124 12.76 -45.22 22.28
C ALA A 124 11.58 -45.83 23.07
N MET A 125 10.34 -45.63 22.62
CA MET A 125 9.11 -46.07 23.30
C MET A 125 8.51 -47.38 22.75
N GLY A 126 9.13 -48.03 21.76
CA GLY A 126 8.78 -49.40 21.36
C GLY A 126 9.77 -50.39 22.00
N THR A 127 9.41 -51.30 22.91
CA THR A 127 8.29 -52.23 22.84
C THR A 127 8.02 -52.79 24.24
N CYS A 128 6.87 -52.47 24.86
CA CYS A 128 6.36 -53.27 25.96
C CYS A 128 5.40 -54.31 25.40
N ARG A 129 5.91 -55.53 25.24
CA ARG A 129 5.18 -56.73 24.81
C ARG A 129 3.98 -56.99 25.74
N PRO A 130 2.77 -57.29 25.23
CA PRO A 130 1.64 -57.62 26.09
C PRO A 130 1.93 -58.91 26.88
N ARG A 131 1.81 -58.82 28.21
CA ARG A 131 1.89 -59.96 29.13
C ARG A 131 0.56 -60.72 29.06
N SER A 132 0.63 -61.94 28.54
CA SER A 132 -0.44 -62.93 28.59
C SER A 132 -0.90 -63.13 30.04
N TRP A 133 -2.20 -62.97 30.30
CA TRP A 133 -2.85 -63.49 31.50
C TRP A 133 -3.78 -64.60 31.07
N GLY A 134 -3.48 -65.81 31.53
CA GLY A 134 -4.35 -66.97 31.39
C GLY A 134 -5.50 -66.93 32.39
N ALA A 135 -6.56 -67.65 32.02
CA ALA A 135 -7.43 -68.39 32.92
C ALA A 135 -7.71 -69.73 32.23
#